data_AF-A0A2S7K0P9-F1
#
_entry.id   AF-A0A2S7K0P9-F1
#
_cell.length_a   1.000
_cell.length_b   1.000
_cell.length_c   1.000
_cell.angle_alpha   90.00
_cell.angle_beta   90.00
_cell.angle_gamma   90.00
#
_symmetry.space_group_name_H-M   'P 1'
#
loop_
_entity.id
_entity.type
_entity.pdbx_description
1 polymer ?
#
loop_
_entity_poly.entity_id
_entity_poly.type
_entity_poly.pdbx_seq_one_letter_code
_entity_poly.pdbx_strand_id
1 'polypeptide(L)'
;MLTMKRRDMLLGAAAASVVLSGGVAVAANRAGSDKPVITVYSADFPRAQDLARKNAGRANRIEPLKGDLIAFYKARLASHRGAIEGYTSWSDYLLLRGLAEEQGLRLRAETQLPGASGKSLFHWVMA
;
A
#
# COMPACT_ATOMS: atom_id res chain seq x y z
N MET A 1 29.73 -37.06 -8.43
CA MET A 1 29.51 -35.77 -9.14
C MET A 1 28.07 -35.37 -8.93
N LEU A 2 27.81 -34.46 -7.98
CA LEU A 2 26.47 -33.96 -7.68
C LEU A 2 26.26 -32.65 -8.45
N THR A 3 25.49 -32.72 -9.53
CA THR A 3 25.09 -31.58 -10.34
C THR A 3 24.05 -30.77 -9.57
N MET A 4 24.49 -29.74 -8.84
CA MET A 4 23.57 -28.78 -8.21
C MET A 4 22.88 -27.93 -9.29
N LYS A 5 21.56 -28.13 -9.44
CA LYS A 5 20.71 -27.28 -10.27
C LYS A 5 20.52 -25.94 -9.54
N ARG A 6 20.91 -24.84 -10.19
CA ARG A 6 20.74 -23.44 -9.71
C ARG A 6 19.26 -22.99 -9.57
N ARG A 7 18.31 -23.92 -9.50
CA ARG A 7 16.87 -23.69 -9.46
C ARG A 7 16.24 -23.97 -8.10
N ASP A 8 16.95 -24.63 -7.19
CA ASP A 8 16.45 -24.94 -5.85
C ASP A 8 16.73 -23.82 -4.82
N MET A 9 17.30 -22.69 -5.25
CA MET A 9 17.71 -21.59 -4.37
C MET A 9 16.69 -20.43 -4.27
N LEU A 10 15.49 -20.59 -4.84
CA LEU A 10 14.40 -19.59 -4.80
C LEU A 10 13.11 -20.13 -4.16
N LEU A 11 13.25 -20.99 -3.14
CA LEU A 11 12.13 -21.52 -2.33
C LEU A 11 12.22 -21.10 -0.86
N GLY A 12 12.73 -19.91 -0.58
CA GLY A 12 12.85 -19.37 0.77
C GLY A 12 12.24 -17.98 0.88
N ALA A 13 10.94 -17.89 1.18
CA ALA A 13 10.26 -16.81 1.93
C ALA A 13 8.73 -16.78 1.69
N ALA A 14 8.07 -17.94 1.57
CA ALA A 14 6.60 -18.01 1.54
C ALA A 14 6.09 -18.77 2.76
N ALA A 15 6.11 -18.13 3.94
CA ALA A 15 5.43 -18.64 5.13
C ALA A 15 5.19 -17.53 6.15
N ALA A 16 4.00 -16.93 6.09
CA ALA A 16 3.24 -16.18 7.11
C ALA A 16 2.40 -15.14 6.32
N SER A 17 1.07 -15.18 6.23
CA SER A 17 0.09 -15.61 7.22
C SER A 17 -1.21 -15.99 6.49
N VAL A 18 -1.78 -17.14 6.83
CA VAL A 18 -3.17 -17.47 6.52
C VAL A 18 -4.04 -16.70 7.52
N VAL A 19 -4.88 -15.78 7.04
CA VAL A 19 -6.05 -15.33 7.80
C VAL A 19 -7.29 -15.72 7.01
N LEU A 20 -8.16 -16.41 7.74
CA LEU A 20 -9.33 -17.14 7.31
C LEU A 20 -10.41 -16.26 6.66
N SER A 21 -11.11 -16.93 5.75
CA SER A 21 -12.37 -16.59 5.12
C SER A 21 -13.38 -15.90 6.04
N GLY A 22 -13.94 -14.80 5.57
CA GLY A 22 -15.12 -14.17 6.15
C GLY A 22 -15.23 -12.75 5.61
N GLY A 23 -16.32 -12.43 4.91
CA GLY A 23 -16.56 -11.07 4.43
C GLY A 23 -16.57 -10.11 5.60
N VAL A 24 -15.51 -9.31 5.74
CA VAL A 24 -15.47 -8.19 6.67
C VAL A 24 -15.33 -6.94 5.84
N ALA A 25 -16.43 -6.21 5.71
CA ALA A 25 -16.36 -4.79 5.39
C ALA A 25 -15.47 -4.17 6.47
N VAL A 26 -14.24 -3.82 6.12
CA VAL A 26 -13.35 -3.07 7.00
C VAL A 26 -13.90 -1.65 7.04
N ALA A 27 -14.87 -1.43 7.94
CA ALA A 27 -15.06 -0.13 8.54
C ALA A 27 -13.73 0.19 9.23
N ALA A 28 -12.90 0.99 8.57
CA ALA A 28 -11.73 1.62 9.16
C ALA A 28 -12.24 2.48 10.32
N ASN A 29 -12.34 1.85 11.49
CA ASN A 29 -12.86 2.45 12.70
C ASN A 29 -11.81 3.46 13.18
N ARG A 30 -12.01 4.74 12.88
CA ARG A 30 -11.29 5.83 13.52
C ARG A 30 -12.22 6.97 13.86
N ALA A 31 -12.78 6.83 15.06
CA ALA A 31 -13.01 7.97 15.93
C ALA A 31 -11.69 8.75 16.09
N GLY A 32 -11.71 10.05 15.78
CA GLY A 32 -10.83 11.04 16.39
C GLY A 32 -9.42 11.21 15.83
N SER A 33 -9.24 11.46 14.53
CA SER A 33 -7.99 12.09 14.09
C SER A 33 -8.24 13.20 13.06
N ASP A 34 -8.19 14.44 13.52
CA ASP A 34 -8.01 15.69 12.74
C ASP A 34 -6.69 15.71 11.93
N LYS A 35 -6.01 14.58 11.78
CA LYS A 35 -4.74 14.52 11.08
C LYS A 35 -4.99 14.40 9.57
N PRO A 36 -4.26 15.17 8.75
CA PRO A 36 -4.42 15.12 7.31
C PRO A 36 -4.15 13.71 6.78
N VAL A 37 -5.13 13.17 6.05
CA VAL A 37 -4.98 11.91 5.31
C VAL A 37 -4.51 12.24 3.89
N ILE A 38 -3.36 11.71 3.49
CA ILE A 38 -2.96 11.69 2.07
C ILE A 38 -3.35 10.34 1.49
N THR A 39 -4.11 10.34 0.40
CA THR A 39 -4.41 9.13 -0.36
C THR A 39 -3.47 9.01 -1.55
N VAL A 40 -2.73 7.91 -1.65
CA VAL A 40 -1.84 7.59 -2.77
C VAL A 40 -2.41 6.44 -3.59
N TYR A 41 -2.28 6.48 -4.91
CA TYR A 41 -2.79 5.39 -5.75
C TYR A 41 -1.94 5.12 -6.97
N SER A 42 -1.80 3.85 -7.37
CA SER A 42 -1.08 3.47 -8.58
C SER A 42 -1.88 3.89 -9.82
N ALA A 43 -1.40 4.91 -10.55
CA ALA A 43 -2.15 5.49 -11.65
C ALA A 43 -2.37 4.51 -12.82
N ASP A 44 -1.51 3.50 -12.97
CA ASP A 44 -1.64 2.49 -14.02
C ASP A 44 -2.78 1.48 -13.76
N PHE A 45 -3.44 1.56 -12.61
CA PHE A 45 -4.51 0.65 -12.21
C PHE A 45 -5.84 1.40 -12.16
N PRO A 46 -6.76 1.21 -13.14
CA PRO A 46 -8.07 1.87 -13.14
C PRO A 46 -8.84 1.68 -11.83
N ARG A 47 -8.81 0.45 -11.28
CA ARG A 47 -9.43 0.13 -9.99
C ARG A 47 -8.87 0.94 -8.82
N ALA A 48 -7.56 1.23 -8.83
CA ALA A 48 -6.93 2.06 -7.80
C ALA A 48 -7.41 3.50 -7.90
N GLN A 49 -7.53 4.03 -9.12
CA GLN A 49 -8.06 5.37 -9.36
C GLN A 49 -9.50 5.49 -8.88
N ASP A 50 -10.35 4.50 -9.18
CA ASP A 50 -11.75 4.49 -8.77
C ASP A 50 -11.90 4.46 -7.25
N LEU A 51 -11.08 3.65 -6.56
CA LEU A 51 -11.09 3.58 -5.10
C LEU A 51 -10.59 4.87 -4.46
N ALA A 52 -9.54 5.48 -5.00
CA ALA A 52 -9.05 6.77 -4.53
C ALA A 52 -10.10 7.88 -4.73
N ARG A 53 -10.80 7.91 -5.88
CA ARG A 53 -11.88 8.87 -6.16
C ARG A 53 -13.09 8.66 -5.26
N LYS A 54 -13.51 7.41 -5.02
CA LYS A 54 -14.63 7.09 -4.11
C LYS A 54 -14.35 7.52 -2.68
N ASN A 55 -13.10 7.48 -2.25
CA ASN A 55 -12.67 7.89 -0.92
C ASN A 55 -12.13 9.33 -0.85
N ALA A 56 -12.25 10.10 -1.95
CA ALA A 56 -11.73 11.46 -2.05
C ALA A 56 -12.20 12.39 -0.94
N GLY A 57 -13.47 12.27 -0.50
CA GLY A 57 -14.03 13.10 0.55
C GLY A 57 -13.43 12.87 1.95
N ARG A 58 -12.57 11.86 2.12
CA ARG A 58 -11.86 11.56 3.37
C ARG A 58 -10.40 12.00 3.35
N ALA A 59 -9.89 12.31 2.17
CA ALA A 59 -8.50 12.67 1.96
C ALA A 59 -8.37 14.18 1.87
N ASN A 60 -7.40 14.76 2.56
CA ASN A 60 -7.04 16.16 2.36
C ASN A 60 -6.31 16.34 1.03
N ARG A 61 -5.77 15.25 0.49
CA ARG A 61 -4.95 15.25 -0.71
C ARG A 61 -4.93 13.88 -1.35
N ILE A 62 -5.05 13.84 -2.67
CA ILE A 62 -5.03 12.61 -3.45
C ILE A 62 -3.90 12.71 -4.47
N GLU A 63 -3.00 11.73 -4.47
CA GLU A 63 -1.76 11.78 -5.24
C GLU A 63 -1.59 10.54 -6.12
N PRO A 64 -1.59 10.69 -7.46
CA PRO A 64 -1.27 9.61 -8.37
C PRO A 64 0.21 9.25 -8.33
N LEU A 65 0.50 7.97 -8.10
CA LEU A 65 1.82 7.36 -8.27
C LEU A 65 2.08 7.20 -9.77
N LYS A 66 3.03 7.97 -10.32
CA LYS A 66 3.49 7.89 -11.72
C LYS A 66 5.03 7.94 -11.77
N GLY A 67 5.65 7.06 -12.55
CA GLY A 67 7.07 7.15 -12.92
C GLY A 67 8.07 6.69 -11.83
N ASP A 68 9.27 7.27 -11.84
CA ASP A 68 10.37 6.92 -10.90
C ASP A 68 10.05 7.43 -9.49
N LEU A 69 9.40 6.56 -8.72
CA LEU A 69 8.57 6.86 -7.56
C LEU A 69 9.35 7.30 -6.31
N ILE A 70 10.59 6.85 -6.15
CA ILE A 70 11.26 6.93 -4.85
C ILE A 70 11.66 8.38 -4.52
N ALA A 71 12.32 9.08 -5.43
CA ALA A 71 12.80 10.44 -5.16
C ALA A 71 11.64 11.44 -5.03
N PHE A 72 10.64 11.32 -5.90
CA PHE A 72 9.48 12.21 -5.89
C PHE A 72 8.64 12.05 -4.62
N TYR A 73 8.37 10.81 -4.20
CA TYR A 73 7.57 10.57 -2.99
C TYR A 73 8.35 10.81 -1.71
N LYS A 74 9.67 10.56 -1.69
CA LYS A 74 10.48 10.93 -0.53
C LYS A 74 10.39 12.42 -0.24
N ALA A 75 10.54 13.29 -1.24
CA ALA A 75 10.40 14.73 -1.07
C ALA A 75 8.97 15.15 -0.66
N ARG A 76 7.95 14.54 -1.27
CA ARG A 76 6.54 14.90 -1.07
C ARG A 76 5.96 14.40 0.24
N LEU A 77 6.49 13.29 0.76
CA LEU A 77 6.13 12.74 2.07
C LEU A 77 7.07 13.20 3.18
N ALA A 78 8.28 13.70 2.91
CA ALA A 78 9.27 14.06 3.94
C ALA A 78 8.72 14.98 5.05
N SER A 79 7.79 15.88 4.70
CA SER A 79 7.14 16.80 5.63
C SER A 79 5.78 16.32 6.15
N HIS A 80 5.26 15.20 5.67
CA HIS A 80 3.97 14.68 6.10
C HIS A 80 4.09 13.93 7.42
N ARG A 81 3.26 14.31 8.40
CA ARG A 81 3.16 13.66 9.72
C ARG A 81 1.76 13.09 9.97
N GLY A 82 0.88 13.19 8.98
CA GLY A 82 -0.48 12.68 9.04
C GLY A 82 -0.58 11.23 8.57
N ALA A 83 -1.80 10.70 8.59
CA ALA A 83 -2.04 9.36 8.08
C ALA A 83 -1.84 9.31 6.55
N ILE A 84 -1.44 8.15 6.04
CA ILE A 84 -1.32 7.87 4.62
C ILE A 84 -2.20 6.67 4.33
N GLU A 85 -3.10 6.81 3.37
CA GLU A 85 -3.91 5.72 2.84
C GLU A 85 -3.44 5.41 1.41
N GLY A 86 -3.21 4.13 1.11
CA GLY A 86 -2.70 3.72 -0.19
C GLY A 86 -3.59 2.72 -0.90
N TYR A 87 -3.75 2.90 -2.21
CA TYR A 87 -4.36 1.96 -3.15
C TYR A 87 -3.33 1.63 -4.23
N THR A 88 -2.40 0.71 -3.93
CA THR A 88 -1.16 0.60 -4.69
C THR A 88 -0.84 -0.81 -5.14
N SER A 89 0.05 -0.95 -6.12
CA SER A 89 0.70 -2.22 -6.40
C SER A 89 1.54 -2.69 -5.20
N TRP A 90 1.94 -3.96 -5.19
CA TRP A 90 2.79 -4.51 -4.12
C TRP A 90 4.16 -3.82 -4.03
N SER A 91 4.80 -3.54 -5.17
CA SER A 91 6.09 -2.86 -5.21
C SER A 91 6.01 -1.44 -4.65
N ASP A 92 4.97 -0.69 -5.04
CA ASP A 92 4.76 0.67 -4.54
C ASP A 92 4.46 0.67 -3.04
N TYR A 93 3.67 -0.31 -2.58
CA TYR A 93 3.36 -0.48 -1.16
C TYR A 93 4.65 -0.67 -0.34
N LEU A 94 5.52 -1.60 -0.74
CA LEU A 94 6.78 -1.85 -0.01
C LEU A 94 7.67 -0.61 0.08
N LEU A 95 7.79 0.15 -1.02
CA LEU A 95 8.59 1.36 -1.06
C LEU A 95 8.02 2.46 -0.16
N LEU A 96 6.72 2.75 -0.29
CA LEU A 96 6.06 3.80 0.47
C LEU A 96 5.95 3.46 1.96
N ARG A 97 5.79 2.19 2.29
CA ARG A 97 5.82 1.72 3.68
C ARG A 97 7.16 2.03 4.33
N GLY A 98 8.27 1.71 3.68
CA GLY A 98 9.61 2.01 4.21
C GLY A 98 9.77 3.50 4.49
N LEU A 99 9.39 4.35 3.53
CA LEU A 99 9.44 5.82 3.70
C LEU A 99 8.53 6.33 4.84
N ALA A 100 7.33 5.77 4.97
CA ALA A 100 6.39 6.13 6.03
C ALA A 100 6.90 5.68 7.41
N GLU A 101 7.52 4.50 7.50
CA GLU A 101 8.14 3.99 8.72
C GLU A 101 9.35 4.84 9.16
N GLU A 102 10.19 5.30 8.21
CA GLU A 102 11.27 6.26 8.47
C GLU A 102 10.75 7.57 9.08
N GLN A 103 9.50 7.94 8.81
CA GLN A 103 8.84 9.13 9.35
C GLN A 103 8.15 8.89 10.70
N GLY A 104 8.21 7.66 11.21
CA GLY A 104 7.60 7.24 12.47
C GLY A 104 6.16 6.76 12.34
N LEU A 105 5.59 6.70 11.14
CA LEU A 105 4.26 6.13 10.92
C LEU A 105 4.31 4.60 11.03
N ARG A 106 3.21 3.98 11.45
CA ARG A 106 3.11 2.52 11.58
C ARG A 106 1.95 1.99 10.76
N LEU A 107 2.08 0.75 10.30
CA LEU A 107 1.02 0.05 9.60
C LEU A 107 -0.17 -0.17 10.55
N ARG A 108 -1.37 0.18 10.09
CA ARG A 108 -2.61 0.09 10.85
C ARG A 108 -3.62 -0.84 10.22
N ALA A 109 -3.65 -0.86 8.89
CA ALA A 109 -4.46 -1.75 8.11
C ALA A 109 -3.71 -2.12 6.83
N GLU A 110 -3.85 -3.36 6.41
CA GLU A 110 -3.41 -3.88 5.12
C GLU A 110 -4.45 -4.87 4.64
N THR A 111 -4.84 -4.77 3.37
CA THR A 111 -5.79 -5.68 2.75
C THR A 111 -5.45 -5.82 1.28
N GLN A 112 -5.23 -7.06 0.84
CA GLN A 112 -5.09 -7.35 -0.58
C GLN A 112 -6.46 -7.27 -1.24
N LEU A 113 -6.57 -6.41 -2.24
CA LEU A 113 -7.75 -6.26 -3.07
C LEU A 113 -7.63 -7.12 -4.33
N PRO A 114 -8.73 -7.75 -4.78
CA PRO A 114 -8.71 -8.50 -6.02
C PRO A 114 -8.36 -7.56 -7.19
N GLY A 115 -7.33 -7.91 -7.94
CA GLY A 115 -6.86 -7.13 -9.08
C GLY A 115 -7.70 -7.34 -10.33
N ALA A 116 -7.96 -6.27 -11.08
CA ALA A 116 -8.49 -6.36 -12.43
C ALA A 116 -7.33 -6.47 -13.43
N SER A 117 -6.73 -7.67 -13.58
CA SER A 117 -5.70 -8.08 -14.57
C SER A 117 -4.69 -9.14 -14.05
N GLY A 118 -4.98 -9.84 -12.95
CA GLY A 118 -4.05 -10.81 -12.36
C GLY A 118 -2.90 -10.20 -11.53
N LYS A 119 -2.81 -8.87 -11.48
CA LYS A 119 -1.91 -8.12 -10.60
C LYS A 119 -2.61 -7.77 -9.29
N SER A 120 -2.02 -8.10 -8.15
CA SER A 120 -2.57 -7.79 -6.84
C SER A 120 -2.53 -6.28 -6.54
N LEU A 121 -3.67 -5.72 -6.14
CA LEU A 121 -3.78 -4.37 -5.61
C LEU A 121 -3.83 -4.44 -4.09
N PHE A 122 -3.24 -3.48 -3.40
CA PHE A 122 -3.22 -3.42 -1.94
C PHE A 122 -3.90 -2.14 -1.47
N HIS A 123 -4.77 -2.29 -0.47
CA HIS A 123 -5.24 -1.20 0.36
C HIS A 123 -4.47 -1.22 1.66
N TRP A 124 -3.93 -0.08 2.08
CA TRP A 124 -3.16 0.00 3.32
C TRP A 124 -3.28 1.38 3.97
N VAL A 125 -3.06 1.43 5.28
CA VAL A 125 -3.10 2.67 6.07
C VAL A 125 -1.89 2.72 6.99
N MET A 126 -1.13 3.81 6.91
CA MET A 126 -0.03 4.16 7.82
C MET A 126 -0.44 5.34 8.70
N ALA A 127 -0.25 5.26 10.02
CA ALA A 127 -0.53 6.37 10.96
C ALA A 127 0.16 6.24 12.32
#